data_AF-A0A536GNW9-F1
#
_entry.id   AF-A0A536GNW9-F1
#
_cell.length_a   1.000
_cell.length_b   1.000
_cell.length_c   1.000
_cell.angle_alpha   90.00
_cell.angle_beta   90.00
_cell.angle_gamma   90.00
#
_symmetry.space_group_name_H-M   'P 1'
#
loop_
_entity.id
_entity.type
_entity.pdbx_description
1 polymer ?
#
loop_
_entity_poly.entity_id
_entity_poly.type
_entity_poly.pdbx_seq_one_letter_code
_entity_poly.pdbx_strand_id
1 'polypeptide(L)'
;MQEEKLSTPDHPKPQHLHHFPALFHHTIFPYQPRNVNKVHEEEKAAGGINTAIAIGLTKHVGSMWTAYTFVVLAIIGLLAILGLLNPIVALLVAWASQTFIQLVLLPVIMVGQNVLGRKAELQAEEQFNTTVKTYHDIEQIIQHLSAQDAEILKQTHMLVHLLLHAGITPEQLLDIQSKGAIATPEVQAQG
;
A
#
# COMPACT_ATOMS: atom_id res chain seq x y z
N MET A 1 -23.92 8.21 -29.21
CA MET A 1 -24.33 9.63 -29.28
C MET A 1 -23.98 10.27 -27.97
N GLN A 2 -23.11 11.29 -28.05
CA GLN A 2 -22.97 12.47 -27.19
C GLN A 2 -22.58 12.30 -25.71
N GLU A 3 -21.45 12.95 -25.41
CA GLU A 3 -20.92 13.33 -24.10
C GLU A 3 -21.94 14.13 -23.29
N GLU A 4 -22.11 13.79 -22.01
CA GLU A 4 -22.66 14.72 -21.02
C GLU A 4 -21.57 15.02 -20.00
N LYS A 5 -20.75 16.02 -20.34
CA LYS A 5 -19.75 16.62 -19.46
C LYS A 5 -20.49 17.45 -18.42
N LEU A 6 -20.51 16.98 -17.18
CA LEU A 6 -21.00 17.73 -16.03
C LEU A 6 -20.14 19.00 -15.84
N SER A 7 -20.78 20.15 -16.05
CA SER A 7 -20.21 21.49 -15.94
C SER A 7 -19.62 21.77 -14.56
N THR A 8 -18.30 21.94 -14.49
CA THR A 8 -17.63 22.57 -13.34
C THR A 8 -17.89 24.09 -13.36
N PRO A 9 -18.08 24.74 -12.20
CA PRO A 9 -18.35 26.17 -12.15
C PRO A 9 -17.13 26.98 -12.56
N ASP A 10 -17.39 28.08 -13.27
CA ASP A 10 -16.42 29.07 -13.73
C ASP A 10 -15.75 29.76 -12.54
N HIS A 11 -14.57 29.26 -12.15
CA HIS A 11 -13.69 29.98 -11.24
C HIS A 11 -12.92 31.02 -12.07
N PRO A 12 -13.08 32.34 -11.79
CA PRO A 12 -12.30 33.36 -12.47
C PRO A 12 -10.81 33.07 -12.23
N LYS A 13 -10.09 32.87 -13.34
CA LYS A 13 -8.64 32.62 -13.32
C LYS A 13 -7.97 33.77 -12.56
N PRO A 14 -7.20 33.50 -11.48
CA PRO A 14 -6.40 34.54 -10.87
C PRO A 14 -5.44 35.08 -11.93
N GLN A 15 -5.54 36.38 -12.14
CA GLN A 15 -4.76 37.15 -13.10
C GLN A 15 -3.27 36.92 -12.85
N HIS A 16 -2.54 36.78 -13.96
CA HIS A 16 -1.12 36.46 -14.05
C HIS A 16 -0.26 37.19 -13.00
N LEU A 17 0.04 36.51 -11.90
CA LEU A 17 1.20 36.83 -11.08
C LEU A 17 2.41 36.30 -11.84
N HIS A 18 3.40 37.16 -12.11
CA HIS A 18 4.64 36.84 -12.83
C HIS A 18 5.14 35.43 -12.48
N HIS A 19 4.98 34.48 -13.40
CA HIS A 19 5.58 33.17 -13.26
C HIS A 19 7.09 33.37 -13.37
N PHE A 20 7.77 33.39 -12.23
CA PHE A 20 9.16 32.98 -12.20
C PHE A 20 9.19 31.57 -12.84
N PRO A 21 10.04 31.31 -13.83
CA PRO A 21 10.21 29.95 -14.32
C PRO A 21 10.53 29.10 -13.09
N ALA A 22 9.73 28.05 -12.84
CA ALA A 22 10.01 27.15 -11.75
C ALA A 22 11.47 26.70 -11.92
N LEU A 23 12.31 27.00 -10.91
CA LEU A 23 13.73 26.66 -10.95
C LEU A 23 13.94 25.16 -11.16
N PHE A 24 12.90 24.35 -10.89
CA PHE A 24 12.90 22.92 -11.08
C PHE A 24 11.60 22.37 -11.66
N HIS A 25 11.74 21.31 -12.46
CA HIS A 25 10.63 20.55 -13.03
C HIS A 25 10.50 19.22 -12.27
N HIS A 26 9.35 19.00 -11.64
CA HIS A 26 9.02 17.70 -11.06
C HIS A 26 8.82 16.67 -12.18
N THR A 27 9.61 15.60 -12.19
CA THR A 27 9.38 14.49 -13.12
C THR A 27 8.41 13.52 -12.48
N ILE A 28 7.16 13.55 -12.93
CA ILE A 28 6.11 12.69 -12.40
C ILE A 28 6.47 11.22 -12.65
N PHE A 29 6.64 10.44 -11.59
CA PHE A 29 6.73 8.98 -11.72
C PHE A 29 5.38 8.43 -12.19
N PRO A 30 5.30 7.66 -13.30
CA PRO A 30 4.05 7.26 -13.93
C PRO A 30 3.39 6.10 -13.18
N TYR A 31 3.03 6.31 -11.91
CA TYR A 31 2.29 5.35 -11.11
C TYR A 31 1.14 6.03 -10.36
N GLN A 32 -0.05 5.50 -10.58
CA GLN A 32 -1.27 5.90 -9.87
C GLN A 32 -1.78 4.74 -9.02
N PRO A 33 -2.02 4.96 -7.73
CA PRO A 33 -2.51 3.91 -6.86
C PRO A 33 -3.85 3.36 -7.34
N ARG A 34 -3.95 2.04 -7.42
CA ARG A 34 -5.19 1.37 -7.82
C ARG A 34 -5.93 0.84 -6.60
N ASN A 35 -7.26 0.84 -6.65
CA ASN A 35 -8.06 0.24 -5.60
C ASN A 35 -8.04 -1.30 -5.72
N VAL A 36 -7.18 -1.93 -4.93
CA VAL A 36 -7.01 -3.39 -4.84
C VAL A 36 -8.31 -4.15 -4.58
N ASN A 37 -9.28 -3.55 -3.86
CA ASN A 37 -10.55 -4.21 -3.58
C ASN A 37 -11.40 -4.32 -4.84
N LYS A 38 -11.44 -3.28 -5.68
CA LYS A 38 -12.19 -3.30 -6.95
C LYS A 38 -11.60 -4.32 -7.93
N VAL A 39 -10.27 -4.31 -8.08
CA VAL A 39 -9.56 -5.26 -8.96
C VAL A 39 -9.79 -6.70 -8.51
N HIS A 40 -9.69 -6.96 -7.21
CA HIS A 40 -9.95 -8.29 -6.67
C HIS A 40 -11.42 -8.71 -6.84
N GLU A 41 -12.37 -7.78 -6.70
CA GLU A 41 -13.79 -8.05 -6.92
C GLU A 41 -14.09 -8.38 -8.39
N GLU A 42 -13.50 -7.64 -9.33
CA GLU A 42 -13.57 -7.90 -10.77
C GLU A 42 -12.95 -9.26 -11.13
N GLU A 43 -11.74 -9.58 -10.63
CA GLU A 43 -11.09 -10.88 -10.85
C GLU A 43 -11.93 -12.03 -10.24
N LYS A 44 -12.52 -11.83 -9.07
CA LYS A 44 -13.37 -12.82 -8.41
C LYS A 44 -14.69 -13.03 -9.16
N ALA A 45 -15.29 -11.98 -9.70
CA ALA A 45 -16.49 -12.07 -10.54
C ALA A 45 -16.21 -12.83 -11.83
N ALA A 46 -15.01 -12.66 -12.40
CA ALA A 46 -14.55 -13.44 -13.56
C ALA A 46 -14.30 -14.93 -13.23
N GLY A 47 -14.02 -15.26 -11.97
CA GLY A 47 -13.70 -16.63 -11.51
C GLY A 47 -14.82 -17.68 -11.66
N GLY A 48 -16.03 -17.28 -12.01
CA GLY A 48 -17.14 -18.20 -12.28
C GLY A 48 -17.61 -19.04 -11.07
N ILE A 49 -18.55 -19.95 -11.33
CA ILE A 49 -19.25 -20.73 -10.29
C ILE A 49 -18.30 -21.67 -9.54
N ASN A 50 -17.35 -22.29 -10.25
CA ASN A 50 -16.40 -23.24 -9.66
C ASN A 50 -15.53 -22.59 -8.59
N THR A 51 -15.10 -21.35 -8.82
CA THR A 51 -14.32 -20.57 -7.86
C THR A 51 -15.16 -20.20 -6.64
N ALA A 52 -16.43 -19.83 -6.83
CA ALA A 52 -17.33 -19.55 -5.71
C ALA A 52 -17.54 -20.77 -4.81
N ILE A 53 -17.72 -21.95 -5.41
CA ILE A 53 -17.83 -23.22 -4.68
C ILE A 53 -16.53 -23.53 -3.93
N ALA A 54 -15.38 -23.39 -4.60
CA ALA A 54 -14.08 -23.68 -3.98
C ALA A 54 -13.77 -22.77 -2.79
N ILE A 55 -14.05 -21.47 -2.92
CA ILE A 55 -13.92 -20.50 -1.81
C ILE A 55 -14.87 -20.87 -0.67
N GLY A 56 -16.13 -21.15 -0.98
CA GLY A 56 -17.15 -21.49 0.01
C GLY A 56 -16.77 -22.73 0.81
N LEU A 57 -16.40 -23.81 0.12
CA LEU A 57 -16.00 -25.05 0.76
C LEU A 57 -14.70 -24.88 1.56
N THR A 58 -13.69 -24.22 1.01
CA THR A 58 -12.41 -24.01 1.70
C THR A 58 -12.56 -23.18 2.97
N LYS A 59 -13.43 -22.17 2.99
CA LYS A 59 -13.74 -21.40 4.20
C LYS A 59 -14.46 -22.23 5.27
N HIS A 60 -15.39 -23.09 4.86
CA HIS A 60 -16.08 -23.97 5.80
C HIS A 60 -15.16 -25.05 6.34
N VAL A 61 -14.36 -25.70 5.47
CA VAL A 61 -13.41 -26.75 5.85
C VAL A 61 -12.25 -26.20 6.68
N GLY A 62 -11.82 -24.97 6.42
CA GLY A 62 -10.81 -24.27 7.23
C GLY A 62 -11.35 -23.71 8.56
N SER A 63 -12.63 -23.90 8.88
CA SER A 63 -13.21 -23.46 10.16
C SER A 63 -12.96 -24.47 11.27
N MET A 64 -13.03 -24.04 12.54
CA MET A 64 -12.90 -24.97 13.67
C MET A 64 -14.03 -26.00 13.75
N TRP A 65 -15.19 -25.73 13.14
CA TRP A 65 -16.34 -26.65 13.13
C TRP A 65 -16.04 -27.99 12.43
N THR A 66 -15.24 -27.96 11.37
CA THR A 66 -14.82 -29.18 10.66
C THR A 66 -13.93 -30.06 11.51
N ALA A 67 -13.10 -29.47 12.38
CA ALA A 67 -12.28 -30.23 13.33
C ALA A 67 -13.18 -31.02 14.30
N TYR A 68 -14.22 -30.40 14.85
CA TYR A 68 -15.18 -31.10 15.71
C TYR A 68 -15.91 -32.22 14.97
N THR A 69 -16.29 -31.98 13.70
CA THR A 69 -16.95 -32.99 12.87
C THR A 69 -16.05 -34.19 12.61
N PHE A 70 -14.76 -33.98 12.31
CA PHE A 70 -13.80 -35.06 12.12
C PHE A 70 -13.51 -35.84 13.40
N VAL A 71 -13.49 -35.18 14.56
CA VAL A 71 -13.35 -35.86 15.86
C VAL A 71 -14.53 -36.80 16.10
N VAL A 72 -15.77 -36.34 15.86
CA VAL A 72 -16.97 -37.18 15.99
C VAL A 72 -16.92 -38.34 14.98
N LEU A 73 -16.53 -38.07 13.74
CA LEU A 73 -16.40 -39.11 12.72
C LEU A 73 -15.34 -40.15 13.10
N ALA A 74 -14.21 -39.73 13.68
CA ALA A 74 -13.17 -40.62 14.18
C ALA A 74 -13.67 -41.52 15.33
N ILE A 75 -14.48 -40.97 16.25
CA ILE A 75 -15.11 -41.75 17.32
C ILE A 75 -16.08 -42.79 16.73
N ILE A 76 -16.89 -42.41 15.74
CA ILE A 76 -17.79 -43.36 15.05
C ILE A 76 -16.98 -44.47 14.36
N GLY A 77 -15.88 -44.11 13.70
CA GLY A 77 -14.94 -45.06 13.10
C GLY A 77 -14.34 -46.03 14.12
N LEU A 78 -13.98 -45.54 15.31
CA LEU A 78 -13.49 -46.37 16.41
C LEU A 78 -14.57 -47.36 16.91
N LEU A 79 -15.81 -46.90 17.10
CA LEU A 79 -16.93 -47.77 17.50
C LEU A 79 -17.24 -48.84 16.45
N ALA A 80 -17.08 -48.50 15.17
CA ALA A 80 -17.18 -49.44 14.07
C ALA A 80 -16.11 -50.56 14.14
N ILE A 81 -14.86 -50.23 14.46
CA ILE A 81 -13.77 -51.22 14.61
C ILE A 81 -14.00 -52.12 15.83
N LEU A 82 -14.58 -51.59 16.90
CA LEU A 82 -14.93 -52.34 18.11
C LEU A 82 -16.15 -53.25 17.93
N GLY A 83 -16.75 -53.31 16.74
CA GLY A 83 -17.89 -54.17 16.45
C GLY A 83 -19.22 -53.70 17.05
N LEU A 84 -19.28 -52.46 17.55
CA LEU A 84 -20.50 -51.86 18.10
C LEU A 84 -21.47 -51.37 17.01
N LEU A 85 -21.02 -51.30 15.75
CA LEU A 85 -21.78 -50.84 14.59
C LEU A 85 -21.93 -51.94 13.55
N ASN A 86 -22.99 -51.85 12.74
CA ASN A 86 -23.19 -52.76 11.60
C ASN A 86 -21.99 -52.66 10.63
N PRO A 87 -21.40 -53.80 10.20
CA PRO A 87 -20.24 -53.82 9.31
C PRO A 87 -20.46 -53.07 7.98
N ILE A 88 -21.69 -53.01 7.46
CA ILE A 88 -22.00 -52.26 6.24
C ILE A 88 -21.88 -50.74 6.48
N VAL A 89 -22.38 -50.27 7.63
CA VAL A 89 -22.30 -48.85 8.00
C VAL A 89 -20.85 -48.45 8.26
N ALA A 90 -20.08 -49.32 8.94
CA ALA A 90 -18.66 -49.14 9.15
C ALA A 90 -17.89 -48.96 7.83
N LEU A 91 -18.16 -49.83 6.85
CA LEU A 91 -17.52 -49.77 5.54
C LEU A 91 -17.86 -48.48 4.77
N LEU A 92 -19.13 -48.06 4.80
CA LEU A 92 -19.57 -46.83 4.14
C LEU A 92 -18.93 -45.58 4.77
N VAL A 93 -18.86 -45.52 6.10
CA VAL A 93 -18.23 -44.40 6.82
C VAL A 93 -16.73 -44.34 6.48
N ALA A 94 -16.03 -45.48 6.52
CA ALA A 94 -14.61 -45.55 6.20
C ALA A 94 -14.30 -45.12 4.75
N TRP A 95 -15.08 -45.60 3.79
CA TRP A 95 -14.95 -45.20 2.38
C TRP A 95 -15.23 -43.70 2.18
N ALA A 96 -16.29 -43.18 2.82
CA ALA A 96 -16.66 -41.76 2.70
C ALA A 96 -15.59 -40.85 3.31
N SER A 97 -15.07 -41.17 4.50
CA SER A 97 -14.08 -40.34 5.18
C SER A 97 -12.71 -40.37 4.51
N GLN A 98 -12.29 -41.55 4.04
CA GLN A 98 -10.92 -41.75 3.58
C GLN A 98 -10.76 -41.57 2.08
N THR A 99 -11.61 -42.16 1.25
CA THR A 99 -11.43 -42.03 -0.21
C THR A 99 -12.17 -40.83 -0.78
N PHE A 100 -13.42 -40.60 -0.36
CA PHE A 100 -14.22 -39.54 -0.96
C PHE A 100 -13.81 -38.16 -0.45
N ILE A 101 -13.95 -37.92 0.87
CA ILE A 101 -13.63 -36.63 1.48
C ILE A 101 -12.17 -36.26 1.22
N GLN A 102 -11.22 -37.19 1.38
CA GLN A 102 -9.79 -36.90 1.20
C GLN A 102 -9.41 -36.55 -0.24
N LEU A 103 -9.87 -37.32 -1.25
CA LEU A 103 -9.54 -37.03 -2.65
C LEU A 103 -10.21 -35.76 -3.16
N VAL A 104 -11.40 -35.43 -2.68
CA VAL A 104 -12.12 -34.21 -3.06
C VAL A 104 -11.58 -32.98 -2.32
N LEU A 105 -11.14 -33.11 -1.07
CA LEU A 105 -10.61 -31.97 -0.30
C LEU A 105 -9.38 -31.37 -0.95
N LEU A 106 -8.42 -32.18 -1.40
CA LEU A 106 -7.11 -31.68 -1.83
C LEU A 106 -7.21 -30.70 -3.03
N PRO A 107 -7.87 -31.05 -4.15
CA PRO A 107 -8.01 -30.12 -5.28
C PRO A 107 -8.83 -28.88 -4.92
N VAL A 108 -9.90 -29.05 -4.12
CA VAL A 108 -10.77 -27.92 -3.76
C VAL A 108 -10.04 -26.94 -2.84
N ILE A 109 -9.27 -27.44 -1.87
CA ILE A 109 -8.43 -26.62 -1.00
C ILE A 109 -7.38 -25.89 -1.82
N MET A 110 -6.70 -26.57 -2.76
CA MET A 110 -5.69 -25.94 -3.62
C MET A 110 -6.27 -24.76 -4.41
N VAL A 111 -7.43 -24.95 -5.06
CA VAL A 111 -8.11 -23.86 -5.77
C VAL A 111 -8.56 -22.76 -4.81
N GLY A 112 -9.13 -23.13 -3.66
CA GLY A 112 -9.59 -22.17 -2.66
C GLY A 112 -8.45 -21.31 -2.10
N GLN A 113 -7.29 -21.90 -1.82
CA GLN A 113 -6.11 -21.19 -1.34
C GLN A 113 -5.54 -20.26 -2.41
N ASN A 114 -5.43 -20.70 -3.67
CA ASN A 114 -4.98 -19.84 -4.77
C ASN A 114 -5.87 -18.60 -4.91
N VAL A 115 -7.19 -18.79 -4.80
CA VAL A 115 -8.14 -17.68 -4.94
C VAL A 115 -8.15 -16.76 -3.71
N LEU A 116 -8.06 -17.31 -2.50
CA LEU A 116 -7.96 -16.49 -1.28
C LEU A 116 -6.64 -15.72 -1.21
N GLY A 117 -5.55 -16.33 -1.68
CA GLY A 117 -4.20 -15.72 -1.73
C GLY A 117 -4.11 -14.59 -2.74
N ARG A 118 -4.91 -14.62 -3.81
CA ARG A 118 -4.87 -13.61 -4.87
C ARG A 118 -5.05 -12.17 -4.37
N LYS A 119 -5.90 -11.95 -3.37
CA LYS A 119 -6.08 -10.60 -2.78
C LYS A 119 -4.78 -10.10 -2.12
N ALA A 120 -4.08 -10.99 -1.41
CA ALA A 120 -2.83 -10.65 -0.74
C ALA A 120 -1.72 -10.36 -1.75
N GLU A 121 -1.65 -11.12 -2.86
CA GLU A 121 -0.74 -10.83 -3.97
C GLU A 121 -0.99 -9.44 -4.57
N LEU A 122 -2.25 -9.11 -4.89
CA LEU A 122 -2.61 -7.79 -5.42
C LEU A 122 -2.25 -6.65 -4.46
N GLN A 123 -2.42 -6.87 -3.16
CA GLN A 123 -2.04 -5.90 -2.14
C GLN A 123 -0.52 -5.73 -2.03
N ALA A 124 0.23 -6.83 -2.08
CA ALA A 124 1.69 -6.80 -2.03
C ALA A 124 2.26 -6.08 -3.26
N GLU A 125 1.72 -6.34 -4.45
CA GLU A 125 2.12 -5.68 -5.69
C GLU A 125 1.83 -4.17 -5.65
N GLU A 126 0.63 -3.78 -5.20
CA GLU A 126 0.25 -2.36 -5.05
C GLU A 126 1.14 -1.63 -4.03
N GLN A 127 1.43 -2.29 -2.91
CA GLN A 127 2.34 -1.76 -1.88
C GLN A 127 3.74 -1.58 -2.45
N PHE A 128 4.29 -2.58 -3.14
CA PHE A 128 5.61 -2.50 -3.76
C PHE A 128 5.72 -1.32 -4.72
N ASN A 129 4.77 -1.20 -5.65
CA ASN A 129 4.78 -0.11 -6.63
C ASN A 129 4.60 1.27 -5.99
N THR A 130 3.76 1.38 -4.95
CA THR A 130 3.60 2.60 -4.16
C THR A 130 4.89 2.97 -3.42
N THR A 131 5.60 1.99 -2.86
CA THR A 131 6.90 2.20 -2.22
C THR A 131 7.95 2.67 -3.20
N VAL A 132 8.02 2.08 -4.40
CA VAL A 132 8.94 2.52 -5.47
C VAL A 132 8.67 3.96 -5.86
N LYS A 133 7.40 4.33 -6.07
CA LYS A 133 7.03 5.73 -6.34
C LYS A 133 7.47 6.66 -5.21
N THR A 134 7.15 6.30 -3.97
CA THR A 134 7.49 7.10 -2.79
C THR A 134 9.00 7.31 -2.68
N TYR A 135 9.78 6.27 -2.96
CA TYR A 135 11.24 6.35 -2.98
C TYR A 135 11.73 7.36 -4.03
N HIS A 136 11.20 7.29 -5.25
CA HIS A 136 11.53 8.25 -6.30
C HIS A 136 11.15 9.68 -5.92
N ASP A 137 9.95 9.90 -5.38
CA ASP A 137 9.49 11.22 -4.95
C ASP A 137 10.41 11.80 -3.85
N ILE A 138 10.85 10.96 -2.89
CA ILE A 138 11.82 11.35 -1.86
C ILE A 138 13.19 11.70 -2.47
N GLU A 139 13.68 10.89 -3.41
CA GLU A 139 14.94 11.17 -4.12
C GLU A 139 14.88 12.54 -4.80
N GLN A 140 13.77 12.85 -5.49
CA GLN A 140 13.57 14.16 -6.12
C GLN A 140 13.58 15.29 -5.10
N ILE A 141 12.90 15.13 -3.96
CA ILE A 141 12.87 16.13 -2.90
C ILE A 141 14.29 16.39 -2.37
N ILE A 142 15.09 15.34 -2.15
CA ILE A 142 16.47 15.48 -1.69
C ILE A 142 17.33 16.21 -2.74
N GLN A 143 17.16 15.90 -4.02
CA GLN A 143 17.85 16.60 -5.10
C GLN A 143 17.44 18.09 -5.14
N HIS A 144 16.16 18.41 -4.95
CA HIS A 144 15.68 19.79 -4.86
C HIS A 144 16.24 20.54 -3.65
N LEU A 145 16.33 19.90 -2.48
CA LEU A 145 16.91 20.49 -1.28
C LEU A 145 18.39 20.80 -1.49
N SER A 146 19.16 19.84 -2.04
CA SER A 146 20.58 20.05 -2.34
C SER A 146 20.82 21.18 -3.34
N ALA A 147 19.96 21.30 -4.35
CA ALA A 147 20.07 22.37 -5.34
C ALA A 147 19.67 23.74 -4.77
N GLN A 148 18.70 23.79 -3.84
CA GLN A 148 18.35 25.00 -3.09
C GLN A 148 19.52 25.46 -2.22
N ASP A 149 20.17 24.54 -1.49
CA ASP A 149 21.35 24.85 -0.68
C ASP A 149 22.47 25.48 -1.52
N ALA A 150 22.70 24.96 -2.73
CA ALA A 150 23.70 25.50 -3.66
C ALA A 150 23.38 26.94 -4.12
N GLU A 151 22.11 27.24 -4.44
CA GLU A 151 21.72 28.59 -4.85
C GLU A 151 21.73 29.58 -3.67
N ILE A 152 21.36 29.15 -2.46
CA ILE A 152 21.47 29.96 -1.23
C ILE A 152 22.92 30.36 -0.96
N LEU A 153 23.87 29.42 -1.11
CA LEU A 153 25.31 29.70 -0.97
C LEU A 153 25.79 30.70 -2.03
N LYS A 154 25.35 30.54 -3.27
CA LYS A 154 25.68 31.46 -4.37
C LYS A 154 25.12 32.86 -4.14
N GLN A 155 23.88 32.99 -3.67
CA GLN A 155 23.28 34.28 -3.29
C GLN A 155 24.06 34.91 -2.14
N THR A 156 24.48 34.12 -1.14
CA THR A 156 25.32 34.58 -0.03
C THR A 156 26.65 35.15 -0.54
N HIS A 157 27.34 34.44 -1.43
CA HIS A 157 28.57 34.92 -2.05
C HIS A 157 28.36 36.22 -2.86
N MET A 158 27.27 36.31 -3.62
CA MET A 158 26.93 37.52 -4.38
C MET A 158 26.70 38.72 -3.45
N LEU A 159 25.95 38.53 -2.36
CA LEU A 159 25.70 39.58 -1.37
C LEU A 159 27.00 40.06 -0.71
N VAL A 160 27.87 39.13 -0.30
CA VAL A 160 29.20 39.48 0.23
C VAL A 160 30.00 40.29 -0.79
N HIS A 161 30.02 39.88 -2.07
CA HIS A 161 30.74 40.58 -3.13
C HIS A 161 30.20 42.01 -3.37
N LEU A 162 28.88 42.20 -3.33
CA LEU A 162 28.25 43.52 -3.46
C LEU A 162 28.55 44.42 -2.25
N LEU A 163 28.54 43.86 -1.04
CA LEU A 163 28.87 44.60 0.19
C LEU A 163 30.34 45.05 0.18
N LEU A 164 31.27 44.21 -0.28
CA LEU A 164 32.68 44.57 -0.44
C LEU A 164 32.86 45.70 -1.46
N HIS A 165 32.15 45.68 -2.59
CA HIS A 165 32.19 46.76 -3.58
C HIS A 165 31.56 48.06 -3.08
N ALA A 166 30.57 47.98 -2.19
CA ALA A 166 29.96 49.14 -1.54
C ALA A 166 30.84 49.77 -0.43
N GLY A 167 32.03 49.21 -0.17
CA GLY A 167 32.99 49.73 0.81
C GLY A 167 32.78 49.23 2.24
N ILE A 168 31.98 48.19 2.45
CA ILE A 168 31.76 47.58 3.77
C ILE A 168 32.82 46.50 4.02
N THR A 169 33.73 46.77 4.95
CA THR A 169 34.87 45.92 5.31
C THR A 169 34.41 44.66 6.08
N PRO A 170 35.09 43.49 5.95
CA PRO A 170 34.70 42.23 6.62
C PRO A 170 34.42 42.32 8.12
N GLU A 171 35.12 43.22 8.82
CA GLU A 171 34.95 43.54 10.25
C GLU A 171 33.54 44.06 10.58
N GLN A 172 32.95 44.90 9.73
CA GLN A 172 31.59 45.45 9.94
C GLN A 172 30.50 44.41 9.64
N LEU A 173 30.81 43.44 8.78
CA LEU A 173 29.90 42.36 8.37
C LEU A 173 29.74 41.32 9.49
N LEU A 174 30.83 40.99 10.19
CA LEU A 174 30.83 40.17 11.40
C LEU A 174 30.04 40.82 12.54
N ASP A 175 30.11 42.14 12.69
CA ASP A 175 29.39 42.89 13.72
C ASP A 175 27.87 42.96 13.44
N ILE A 176 27.47 43.03 12.17
CA ILE A 176 26.06 42.92 11.73
C ILE A 176 25.51 41.50 11.93
N GLN A 177 26.30 40.47 11.62
CA GLN A 177 25.90 39.06 11.81
C GLN A 177 25.81 38.71 13.30
N SER A 178 26.73 39.22 14.12
CA SER A 178 26.69 39.20 15.60
C SER A 178 25.41 39.85 16.14
N LYS A 179 25.08 41.07 15.71
CA LYS A 179 23.84 41.77 16.10
C LYS A 179 22.56 41.05 15.64
N GLY A 180 22.56 40.42 14.47
CA GLY A 180 21.43 39.66 13.94
C GLY A 180 21.18 38.33 14.67
N ALA A 181 22.24 37.65 15.09
CA ALA A 181 22.16 36.40 15.87
C ALA A 181 21.67 36.61 17.32
N ILE A 182 21.86 37.81 17.88
CA ILE A 182 21.38 38.17 19.23
C ILE A 182 19.86 38.43 19.27
N ALA A 183 19.18 38.49 18.11
CA ALA A 183 17.75 38.78 18.01
C ALA A 183 16.84 37.53 17.88
N THR A 184 17.28 36.34 18.32
CA THR A 184 16.32 35.28 18.66
C THR A 184 15.73 35.59 20.03
N PRO A 185 14.42 35.90 20.15
CA PRO A 185 13.81 35.99 21.46
C PRO A 185 13.91 34.61 22.11
N GLU A 186 14.49 34.55 23.30
CA GLU A 186 14.35 33.43 24.23
C GLU A 186 12.86 33.07 24.31
N VAL A 187 12.47 31.99 23.62
CA VAL A 187 11.20 31.33 23.90
C VAL A 187 11.39 30.72 25.27
N GLN A 188 10.88 31.43 26.27
CA GLN A 188 10.74 30.95 27.64
C GLN A 188 10.10 29.56 27.60
N ALA A 189 10.91 28.54 27.86
CA ALA A 189 10.42 27.23 28.23
C ALA A 189 9.76 27.37 29.62
N GLN A 190 8.45 27.61 29.63
CA GLN A 190 7.60 27.32 30.79
C GLN A 190 6.94 25.97 30.54
N GLY A 191 7.50 24.95 31.19
CA GLY A 191 6.80 23.73 31.59
C GLY A 191 6.69 23.71 33.10
#